data_AF-A0A383RDD7-F1
#
_entry.id   AF-A0A383RDD7-F1
#
_cell.length_a   1.000
_cell.length_b   1.000
_cell.length_c   1.000
_cell.angle_alpha   90.00
_cell.angle_beta   90.00
_cell.angle_gamma   90.00
#
_symmetry.space_group_name_H-M   'P 1'
#
loop_
_entity.id
_entity.type
_entity.pdbx_description
1 polymer ?
#
loop_
_entity_poly.entity_id
_entity_poly.type
_entity_poly.pdbx_seq_one_letter_code
_entity_poly.pdbx_strand_id
1 'polypeptide(L)'
;MNVSFKPQVSFAEINKLIKDEDGNMIAEINCFDYAWKCLYVGALWVKEEYRKSVLGSKLLTDLETVARKYEVQSWKNGLLESLVLINSYTKMP
;
A
#
# COMPACT_ATOMS: atom_id res chain seq x y z
N MET A 1 28.59 4.94 -14.11
CA MET A 1 28.32 3.61 -13.54
C MET A 1 26.82 3.36 -13.71
N ASN A 2 26.40 2.41 -14.55
CA ASN A 2 24.98 2.11 -14.74
C ASN A 2 24.61 0.99 -13.77
N VAL A 3 24.00 1.32 -12.64
CA VAL A 3 23.49 0.31 -11.70
C VAL A 3 22.12 -0.13 -12.20
N SER A 4 22.06 -1.35 -12.74
CA SER A 4 20.78 -1.96 -13.13
C SER A 4 20.02 -2.35 -11.85
N PHE A 5 19.20 -1.44 -11.33
CA PHE A 5 18.25 -1.77 -10.27
C PHE A 5 17.20 -2.73 -10.82
N LYS A 6 17.14 -3.94 -10.25
CA LYS A 6 16.06 -4.89 -10.51
C LYS A 6 15.19 -4.95 -9.25
N PRO A 7 13.93 -4.50 -9.31
CA PRO A 7 13.02 -4.65 -8.19
C PRO A 7 12.84 -6.14 -7.88
N GLN A 8 12.82 -6.49 -6.60
CA GLN A 8 12.60 -7.85 -6.12
C GLN A 8 11.11 -8.22 -6.18
N VAL A 9 10.23 -7.22 -6.07
CA VAL A 9 8.79 -7.42 -6.16
C VAL A 9 8.21 -6.63 -7.33
N SER A 10 7.33 -7.28 -8.10
CA SER A 10 6.68 -6.61 -9.23
C SER A 10 5.72 -5.52 -8.77
N PHE A 11 5.63 -4.43 -9.53
CA PHE A 11 4.70 -3.33 -9.24
C PHE A 11 3.24 -3.82 -9.16
N ALA A 12 2.84 -4.76 -10.01
CA ALA A 12 1.48 -5.32 -10.04
C ALA A 12 1.13 -6.15 -8.78
N GLU A 13 2.13 -6.66 -8.05
CA GLU A 13 1.89 -7.41 -6.82
C GLU A 13 1.69 -6.50 -5.61
N ILE A 14 2.37 -5.36 -5.56
CA ILE A 14 2.34 -4.44 -4.40
C ILE A 14 1.34 -3.28 -4.55
N ASN A 15 0.87 -3.00 -5.76
CA ASN A 15 -0.15 -2.00 -6.04
C ASN A 15 -1.49 -2.69 -6.29
N LYS A 16 -2.54 -2.23 -5.59
CA LYS A 16 -3.88 -2.81 -5.71
C LYS A 16 -4.93 -1.72 -5.84
N LEU A 17 -5.89 -1.99 -6.72
CA LEU A 17 -7.05 -1.17 -6.99
C LEU A 17 -8.30 -2.02 -6.76
N ILE A 18 -9.25 -1.49 -6.00
CA ILE A 18 -10.55 -2.11 -5.77
C ILE A 18 -11.61 -1.23 -6.44
N LYS A 19 -12.46 -1.87 -7.24
CA LYS A 19 -13.61 -1.24 -7.89
C LYS A 19 -14.90 -1.83 -7.36
N ASP A 20 -15.97 -1.04 -7.37
CA ASP A 20 -17.33 -1.55 -7.16
C ASP A 20 -17.86 -2.27 -8.43
N GLU A 21 -19.12 -2.72 -8.36
CA GLU A 21 -19.79 -3.43 -9.46
C GLU A 21 -19.98 -2.56 -10.70
N ASP A 22 -20.08 -1.24 -10.53
CA ASP A 22 -20.20 -0.25 -11.60
C ASP A 22 -18.83 0.14 -12.20
N GLY A 23 -17.74 -0.38 -11.64
CA GLY A 23 -16.38 -0.10 -12.08
C GLY A 23 -15.77 1.19 -11.52
N ASN A 24 -16.43 1.85 -10.58
CA ASN A 24 -15.88 3.01 -9.89
C ASN A 24 -14.78 2.57 -8.93
N MET A 25 -13.71 3.36 -8.86
CA MET A 25 -12.63 3.14 -7.90
C MET A 25 -13.10 3.48 -6.48
N ILE A 26 -13.05 2.49 -5.58
CA ILE A 26 -13.48 2.65 -4.18
C ILE A 26 -12.35 2.55 -3.17
N ALA A 27 -11.24 1.91 -3.52
CA ALA A 27 -10.03 1.89 -2.70
C ALA A 27 -8.78 1.59 -3.52
N GLU A 28 -7.62 2.08 -3.06
CA GLU A 28 -6.34 1.86 -3.71
C GLU A 28 -5.20 1.83 -2.68
N ILE A 29 -4.17 1.02 -2.93
CA ILE A 29 -2.86 1.13 -2.29
C ILE A 29 -1.77 1.23 -3.36
N ASN A 30 -0.92 2.25 -3.21
CA ASN A 30 0.24 2.47 -4.07
C ASN A 30 1.53 2.24 -3.27
N CYS A 31 2.40 1.38 -3.79
CA CYS A 31 3.64 0.97 -3.14
C CYS A 31 4.83 0.95 -4.09
N PHE A 32 6.01 1.15 -3.51
CA PHE A 32 7.29 1.09 -4.21
C PHE A 32 8.23 0.11 -3.50
N ASP A 33 8.95 -0.68 -4.31
CA ASP A 33 10.09 -1.46 -3.82
C ASP A 33 11.23 -0.49 -3.52
N TYR A 34 11.51 -0.32 -2.23
CA TYR A 34 12.53 0.56 -1.69
C TYR A 34 13.74 -0.27 -1.27
N ALA A 35 14.92 0.36 -1.34
CA ALA A 35 16.19 -0.26 -0.99
C ALA A 35 16.14 -1.04 0.34
N TRP A 36 17.02 -2.03 0.46
CA TRP A 36 17.13 -2.91 1.64
C TRP A 36 15.90 -3.76 1.93
N LYS A 37 15.30 -4.32 0.87
CA LYS A 37 14.18 -5.28 0.99
C LYS A 37 12.99 -4.65 1.74
N CYS A 38 12.60 -3.43 1.41
CA CYS A 38 11.51 -2.73 2.09
C CYS A 38 10.43 -2.32 1.10
N LEU A 39 9.15 -2.51 1.45
CA LEU A 39 8.05 -1.93 0.67
C LEU A 39 7.61 -0.61 1.32
N TYR A 40 7.64 0.46 0.53
CA TYR A 40 7.16 1.77 0.95
C TYR A 40 5.74 2.00 0.43
N VAL A 41 4.80 2.35 1.31
CA VAL A 41 3.43 2.74 0.92
C VAL A 41 3.43 4.23 0.62
N GLY A 42 3.31 4.58 -0.66
CA GLY A 42 3.21 5.98 -1.09
C GLY A 42 1.81 6.55 -0.91
N ALA A 43 0.77 5.74 -1.08
CA ALA A 43 -0.60 6.13 -0.83
C ALA A 43 -1.46 4.95 -0.39
N LEU A 44 -2.41 5.20 0.51
CA LEU A 44 -3.52 4.32 0.83
C LEU A 44 -4.78 5.17 0.87
N TRP A 45 -5.72 4.88 -0.02
CA TRP A 45 -6.93 5.66 -0.16
C TRP A 45 -8.16 4.75 -0.16
N VAL A 46 -9.21 5.20 0.52
CA VAL A 46 -10.53 4.58 0.52
C VAL A 46 -11.56 5.70 0.34
N LYS A 47 -12.46 5.51 -0.63
CA LYS A 47 -13.58 6.41 -0.90
C LYS A 47 -14.36 6.64 0.40
N GLU A 48 -14.76 7.87 0.68
CA GLU A 48 -15.24 8.28 1.99
C GLU A 48 -16.41 7.44 2.51
N GLU A 49 -17.37 7.14 1.63
CA GLU A 49 -18.55 6.31 1.88
C GLU A 49 -18.21 4.87 2.30
N TYR A 50 -17.01 4.41 1.94
CA TYR A 50 -16.48 3.09 2.24
C TYR A 50 -15.43 3.11 3.36
N ARG A 51 -15.17 4.26 4.00
CA ARG A 51 -14.27 4.33 5.17
C ARG A 51 -14.90 3.64 6.37
N LYS A 52 -14.06 3.23 7.33
CA LYS A 52 -14.42 2.35 8.46
C LYS A 52 -14.95 0.96 8.03
N SER A 53 -14.87 0.62 6.75
CA SER A 53 -14.98 -0.74 6.26
C SER A 53 -13.65 -1.49 6.38
N VAL A 54 -13.65 -2.77 6.00
CA VAL A 54 -12.46 -3.62 5.99
C VAL A 54 -11.50 -3.35 4.81
N LEU A 55 -11.84 -2.47 3.86
CA LEU A 55 -11.09 -2.33 2.61
C LEU A 55 -9.63 -1.88 2.81
N GLY A 56 -9.39 -0.88 3.66
CA GLY A 56 -8.02 -0.42 3.95
C GLY A 56 -7.18 -1.51 4.62
N SER A 57 -7.74 -2.19 5.61
CA SER A 57 -7.08 -3.32 6.31
C SER A 57 -6.82 -4.49 5.35
N LYS A 58 -7.73 -4.76 4.42
CA LYS A 58 -7.56 -5.78 3.39
C LYS A 58 -6.37 -5.46 2.48
N LEU A 59 -6.28 -4.23 1.97
CA LEU A 59 -5.18 -3.78 1.13
C LEU A 59 -3.82 -3.92 1.83
N LEU A 60 -3.75 -3.53 3.11
CA LEU A 60 -2.54 -3.69 3.93
C LEU A 60 -2.20 -5.16 4.17
N THR A 61 -3.19 -5.99 4.48
CA THR A 61 -2.98 -7.43 4.71
C THR A 61 -2.48 -8.14 3.45
N ASP A 62 -3.03 -7.78 2.29
CA ASP A 62 -2.61 -8.30 1.00
C ASP A 62 -1.15 -7.87 0.71
N LEU A 63 -0.79 -6.60 0.96
CA LEU A 63 0.59 -6.10 0.83
C LEU A 63 1.57 -6.84 1.76
N GLU A 64 1.20 -7.05 3.04
CA GLU A 64 2.03 -7.80 3.98
C GLU A 64 2.26 -9.26 3.55
N THR A 65 1.25 -9.86 2.91
CA THR A 65 1.35 -11.23 2.40
C THR A 65 2.34 -11.30 1.24
N VAL A 66 2.30 -10.32 0.34
CA VAL A 66 3.31 -10.16 -0.72
C VAL A 66 4.69 -9.91 -0.10
N ALA A 67 4.78 -9.06 0.91
CA ALA A 67 6.05 -8.75 1.57
C ALA A 67 6.71 -10.02 2.15
N ARG A 68 5.94 -10.84 2.88
CA ARG A 68 6.40 -12.13 3.42
C ARG A 68 6.82 -13.10 2.32
N LYS A 69 6.07 -13.18 1.23
CA LYS A 69 6.36 -14.08 0.09
C LYS A 69 7.74 -13.78 -0.52
N TYR A 70 8.13 -12.52 -0.58
CA TYR A 70 9.40 -12.08 -1.19
C TYR A 70 10.51 -11.82 -0.17
N GLU A 71 10.31 -12.18 1.10
CA GLU A 71 11.24 -11.91 2.20
C GLU A 71 11.65 -10.44 2.30
N VAL A 72 10.72 -9.54 1.94
CA VAL A 72 10.86 -8.09 2.10
C VAL A 72 10.13 -7.65 3.36
N GLN A 73 10.72 -6.73 4.10
CA GLN A 73 10.11 -6.11 5.26
C GLN A 73 9.01 -5.14 4.81
N SER A 74 7.75 -5.47 5.10
CA SER A 74 6.71 -4.46 5.20
C SER A 74 6.88 -3.78 6.56
N TRP A 75 7.24 -2.50 6.59
CA TRP A 75 7.57 -1.78 7.83
C TRP A 75 6.33 -1.62 8.75
N LYS A 76 6.05 -2.62 9.60
CA LYS A 76 4.98 -2.60 10.60
C LYS A 76 5.22 -1.59 11.73
N ASN A 77 6.48 -1.29 12.07
CA ASN A 77 6.81 -0.43 13.22
C ASN A 77 6.77 1.07 12.92
N GLY A 78 6.69 1.46 11.64
CA GLY A 78 6.32 2.82 11.24
C GLY A 78 4.84 2.94 10.87
N LEU A 79 4.08 1.84 10.83
CA LEU A 79 2.66 1.82 10.44
C LEU A 79 1.71 2.39 11.49
N LEU A 80 2.08 2.42 12.78
CA LEU A 80 1.33 3.17 13.78
C LEU A 80 1.47 4.69 13.59
N GLU A 81 2.65 5.18 13.21
CA GLU A 81 2.86 6.59 12.86
C GLU A 81 2.42 6.94 11.45
N SER A 82 2.47 5.99 10.49
CA SER A 82 1.94 6.20 9.15
C SER A 82 0.44 5.95 9.03
N LEU A 83 -0.22 5.22 9.94
CA LEU A 83 -1.68 5.33 10.11
C LEU A 83 -2.06 6.70 10.69
N VAL A 84 -1.23 7.30 11.54
CA VAL A 84 -1.41 8.69 12.00
C VAL A 84 -1.11 9.69 10.88
N LEU A 85 -0.07 9.48 10.06
CA LEU A 85 0.26 10.34 8.92
C LEU A 85 -0.75 10.19 7.77
N ILE A 86 -1.14 8.97 7.39
CA ILE A 86 -2.19 8.71 6.38
C ILE A 86 -3.54 9.26 6.87
N ASN A 87 -3.88 9.17 8.17
CA ASN A 87 -5.05 9.88 8.72
C ASN A 87 -4.91 11.41 8.73
N SER A 88 -3.68 11.95 8.77
CA SER A 88 -3.42 13.38 8.66
C SER A 88 -3.47 13.89 7.20
N TYR A 89 -3.08 13.07 6.22
CA TYR A 89 -3.15 13.41 4.79
C TYR A 89 -4.53 13.12 4.15
N THR A 90 -5.34 12.24 4.74
CA THR A 90 -6.74 12.05 4.34
C THR A 90 -7.70 13.09 4.92
N LYS A 91 -7.18 13.99 5.78
CA LYS A 91 -7.79 15.26 6.20
C LYS A 91 -7.06 16.44 5.54
N MET A 92 -6.98 16.47 4.22
CA MET A 92 -6.88 17.75 3.52
C MET A 92 -8.30 18.14 3.06
N PRO A 93 -8.72 19.40 3.24
CA PRO A 93 -10.03 19.88 2.82
C PRO A 93 -10.29 19.71 1.33
#